data_AF-A0AAX3ERE0-F1
#
_entry.id   AF-A0AAX3ERE0-F1
#
_cell.length_a   1.000
_cell.length_b   1.000
_cell.length_c   1.000
_cell.angle_alpha   90.00
_cell.angle_beta   90.00
_cell.angle_gamma   90.00
#
_symmetry.space_group_name_H-M   'P 1'
#
loop_
_entity.id
_entity.type
_entity.pdbx_description
1 polymer ?
#
loop_
_entity_poly.entity_id
_entity_poly.type
_entity_poly.pdbx_seq_one_letter_code
_entity_poly.pdbx_strand_id
1 'polypeptide(L)'
;MTHLVQIPRSLPQLPVRIAANTRNEMNVLLGKSGKALASHFAQHTTLIPVFNSRFVHAGQAVMTVESFGKSPRLDLGTRIDRHEVGPFEVLSFRLNTRDGFKVPCYWIESKDDSRAAKNGVRALRVHLLRLHSIGEFMRSLISHVESPNDNYLVSKPGDPYDKLQLAITTVSKVLQNGRVPSVGSINSLLPSAFQAHNVLEDNKLDVLEQRLLSAARPSVQNDLESMKVEILNRRRVELMLGRYRDRSGVLNYVEGVTVNNYDFRGANVGAAGDHASATNFSQQGGPSLRLGQEEIDSYQLVADLRRLRDVIQNAEVDEDTSIALEALNEAEEAARAGDGAKVRNALSKTGKWLLKVAENIGTAIAAAAIKTSIGL
;
A
#
# COMPACT_ATOMS: atom_id res chain seq x y z
N MET A 1 6.31 44.55 -20.30
CA MET A 1 7.33 44.36 -19.24
C MET A 1 7.10 42.99 -18.61
N THR A 2 8.01 42.04 -18.81
CA THR A 2 7.91 40.67 -18.29
C THR A 2 8.32 40.66 -16.81
N HIS A 3 7.36 40.42 -15.91
CA HIS A 3 7.60 40.38 -14.47
C HIS A 3 8.34 39.08 -14.07
N LEU A 4 9.66 39.14 -14.06
CA LEU A 4 10.52 38.00 -13.74
C LEU A 4 10.83 37.99 -12.24
N VAL A 5 10.75 36.82 -11.62
CA VAL A 5 11.05 36.63 -10.19
C VAL A 5 12.48 36.12 -10.07
N GLN A 6 13.36 36.90 -9.44
CA GLN A 6 14.72 36.49 -9.14
C GLN A 6 14.72 35.83 -7.75
N ILE A 7 15.09 34.55 -7.69
CA ILE A 7 15.19 33.82 -6.42
C ILE A 7 16.56 34.15 -5.79
N PRO A 8 16.63 34.79 -4.61
CA PRO A 8 17.90 35.13 -3.98
C PRO A 8 18.69 33.86 -3.62
N ARG A 9 20.00 33.83 -3.93
CA ARG A 9 20.93 32.73 -3.59
C ARG A 9 21.16 32.53 -2.07
N SER A 10 20.42 33.24 -1.21
CA SER A 10 20.63 33.29 0.25
C SER A 10 19.58 32.54 1.07
N LEU A 11 18.72 31.72 0.47
CA LEU A 11 17.61 31.06 1.19
C LEU A 11 17.83 29.55 1.37
N PRO A 12 18.28 29.12 2.55
CA PRO A 12 17.91 27.83 3.11
C PRO A 12 17.18 28.08 4.44
N GLN A 13 15.85 28.03 4.42
CA GLN A 13 14.96 27.55 5.49
C GLN A 13 13.50 27.95 5.18
N LEU A 14 12.62 26.94 5.17
CA LEU A 14 11.15 26.99 5.30
C LEU A 14 10.30 27.30 4.05
N PRO A 15 9.04 26.81 4.01
CA PRO A 15 8.13 26.97 2.88
C PRO A 15 7.73 28.44 2.72
N VAL A 16 7.97 28.97 1.52
CA VAL A 16 7.73 30.37 1.16
C VAL A 16 6.36 30.50 0.50
N ARG A 17 5.53 31.45 0.97
CA ARG A 17 4.38 31.95 0.21
C ARG A 17 4.76 33.31 -0.36
N ILE A 18 4.66 33.45 -1.68
CA ILE A 18 4.85 34.73 -2.37
C ILE A 18 3.47 35.41 -2.44
N ALA A 19 3.34 36.60 -1.84
CA ALA A 19 2.14 37.43 -1.96
C ALA A 19 2.53 38.78 -2.55
N ALA A 20 1.75 39.27 -3.52
CA ALA A 20 1.93 40.60 -4.09
C ALA A 20 1.39 41.65 -3.10
N ASN A 21 2.23 42.62 -2.72
CA ASN A 21 1.77 43.80 -1.98
C ASN A 21 1.22 44.86 -2.95
N THR A 22 0.34 45.73 -2.47
CA THR A 22 -0.29 46.85 -3.20
C THR A 22 0.69 47.88 -3.75
N ARG A 23 1.99 47.77 -3.45
CA ARG A 23 3.07 48.64 -3.95
C ARG A 23 4.00 48.00 -4.98
N ASN A 24 3.61 46.90 -5.63
CA ASN A 24 4.41 46.20 -6.66
C ASN A 24 5.76 45.61 -6.15
N GLU A 25 6.04 45.71 -4.86
CA GLU A 25 7.15 45.03 -4.19
C GLU A 25 6.67 43.69 -3.61
N MET A 26 7.35 42.60 -3.97
CA MET A 26 7.04 41.27 -3.43
C MET A 26 7.77 41.05 -2.11
N ASN A 27 7.06 41.14 -1.00
CA ASN A 27 7.58 40.78 0.32
C ASN A 27 7.40 39.28 0.56
N VAL A 28 8.51 38.59 0.86
CA VAL A 28 8.53 37.19 1.28
C VAL A 28 8.05 37.12 2.73
N LEU A 29 6.81 36.67 2.95
CA LEU A 29 6.28 36.43 4.30
C LEU A 29 6.54 34.97 4.70
N LEU A 30 7.41 34.79 5.69
CA LEU A 30 7.72 33.49 6.28
C LEU A 30 6.49 32.96 7.05
N GLY A 31 5.82 31.95 6.51
CA GLY A 31 4.62 31.36 7.11
C GLY A 31 4.94 30.39 8.25
N LYS A 32 4.28 30.56 9.40
CA LYS A 32 4.39 29.71 10.62
C LYS A 32 3.82 28.28 10.47
N SER A 33 3.49 27.83 9.25
CA SER A 33 2.75 26.59 9.01
C SER A 33 3.61 25.34 9.00
N GLY A 34 4.94 25.41 8.83
CA GLY A 34 5.81 24.23 8.81
C GLY A 34 5.76 23.45 10.13
N LYS A 35 5.89 24.14 11.27
CA LYS A 35 5.81 23.53 12.60
C LYS A 35 4.41 23.02 12.91
N ALA A 36 3.38 23.79 12.57
CA ALA A 36 1.99 23.39 12.81
C ALA A 36 1.56 22.20 11.93
N LEU A 37 1.96 22.15 10.66
CA LEU A 37 1.65 21.06 9.74
C LEU A 37 2.44 19.79 10.07
N ALA A 38 3.73 19.93 10.43
CA ALA A 38 4.53 18.81 10.93
C ALA A 38 4.00 18.29 12.26
N SER A 39 3.60 19.16 13.19
CA SER A 39 2.93 18.78 14.43
C SER A 39 1.57 18.14 14.19
N HIS A 40 0.78 18.63 13.23
CA HIS A 40 -0.51 18.05 12.88
C HIS A 40 -0.35 16.70 12.18
N PHE A 41 0.67 16.53 11.32
CA PHE A 41 0.99 15.23 10.75
C PHE A 41 1.41 14.26 11.85
N ALA A 42 2.37 14.64 12.70
CA ALA A 42 2.80 13.83 13.85
C ALA A 42 1.66 13.51 14.85
N GLN A 43 0.73 14.43 15.10
CA GLN A 43 -0.42 14.19 15.98
C GLN A 43 -1.43 13.20 15.38
N HIS A 44 -1.56 13.16 14.05
CA HIS A 44 -2.57 12.35 13.37
C HIS A 44 -2.02 11.07 12.73
N THR A 45 -0.69 10.89 12.63
CA THR A 45 -0.06 9.67 12.10
C THR A 45 0.66 8.84 13.17
N THR A 46 0.75 9.31 14.41
CA THR A 46 1.42 8.59 15.50
C THR A 46 0.54 8.57 16.75
N LEU A 47 -0.07 7.42 17.05
CA LEU A 47 -0.83 7.14 18.28
C LEU A 47 0.09 6.83 19.47
N ILE A 48 1.20 7.55 19.62
CA ILE A 48 2.13 7.39 20.75
C ILE A 48 2.33 8.77 21.37
N PRO A 49 2.10 8.94 22.69
CA PRO A 49 2.29 10.21 23.36
C PRO A 49 3.75 10.65 23.23
N VAL A 50 3.95 11.84 22.65
CA VAL A 50 5.25 12.41 22.30
C VAL A 50 6.00 12.82 23.56
N PHE A 51 6.76 11.90 24.17
CA PHE A 51 7.62 12.20 25.33
C PHE A 51 9.06 12.56 24.98
N ASN A 52 9.42 12.63 23.70
CA ASN A 52 10.68 13.23 23.27
C ASN A 52 10.57 13.72 21.83
N SER A 53 10.76 15.02 21.62
CA SER A 53 10.81 15.72 20.33
C SER A 53 12.00 15.32 19.44
N ARG A 54 12.65 14.18 19.72
CA ARG A 54 13.82 13.65 19.00
C ARG A 54 13.46 12.87 17.72
N PHE A 55 12.18 12.63 17.46
CA PHE A 55 11.72 11.91 16.26
C PHE A 55 11.57 12.79 15.00
N VAL A 56 12.09 14.02 15.04
CA VAL A 56 12.34 14.83 13.83
C VAL A 56 13.84 15.12 13.77
N HIS A 57 14.62 14.23 13.16
CA HIS A 57 15.92 14.62 12.61
C HIS A 57 15.84 14.63 11.08
N ALA A 58 16.23 15.79 10.56
CA ALA A 58 16.08 16.29 9.20
C ALA A 58 17.18 15.76 8.27
N GLY A 59 16.88 15.58 6.99
CA GLY A 59 17.86 15.20 5.97
C GLY A 59 17.97 16.18 4.79
N GLN A 60 16.86 16.59 4.17
CA GLN A 60 16.90 17.60 3.10
C GLN A 60 15.69 18.54 3.19
N ALA A 61 15.98 19.85 3.25
CA ALA A 61 14.96 20.87 3.04
C ALA A 61 14.39 20.73 1.62
N VAL A 62 13.08 20.89 1.45
CA VAL A 62 12.44 20.96 0.14
C VAL A 62 11.81 22.33 -0.03
N MET A 63 12.01 22.94 -1.19
CA MET A 63 11.39 24.21 -1.56
C MET A 63 10.27 23.95 -2.57
N THR A 64 9.10 24.55 -2.33
CA THR A 64 7.99 24.55 -3.29
C THR A 64 7.63 26.01 -3.59
N VAL A 65 7.60 26.39 -4.86
CA VAL A 65 7.22 27.73 -5.30
C VAL A 65 6.01 27.62 -6.21
N GLU A 66 4.98 28.43 -5.93
CA GLU A 66 3.75 28.51 -6.72
C GLU A 66 3.78 29.81 -7.51
N SER A 67 3.57 29.73 -8.83
CA SER A 67 3.44 30.91 -9.69
C SER A 67 2.27 30.78 -10.65
N PHE A 68 1.69 31.93 -11.00
CA PHE A 68 0.61 32.05 -11.97
C PHE A 68 1.10 32.97 -13.09
N GLY A 69 1.33 32.40 -14.28
CA GLY A 69 1.82 33.13 -15.47
C GLY A 69 3.22 33.76 -15.32
N LYS A 70 4.09 33.18 -14.48
CA LYS A 70 5.48 33.63 -14.31
C LYS A 70 6.41 32.43 -14.31
N SER A 71 7.40 32.47 -15.19
CA SER A 71 8.47 31.47 -15.23
C SER A 71 9.67 31.90 -14.38
N PRO A 72 10.37 30.95 -13.74
CA PRO A 72 11.54 31.27 -12.93
C PRO A 72 12.72 31.66 -13.83
N ARG A 73 13.54 32.60 -13.37
CA ARG A 73 14.89 32.79 -13.91
C ARG A 73 15.85 31.94 -13.12
N LEU A 74 16.27 30.82 -13.71
CA LEU A 74 17.26 29.91 -13.13
C LEU A 74 18.60 30.10 -13.83
N ASP A 75 19.70 29.93 -13.08
CA ASP A 75 21.05 30.02 -13.63
C ASP A 75 21.28 28.93 -14.68
N LEU A 76 21.99 29.28 -15.76
CA LEU A 76 22.22 28.43 -16.96
C LEU A 76 22.85 27.05 -16.66
N GLY A 77 23.48 26.85 -15.50
CA GLY A 77 24.06 25.57 -15.08
C GLY A 77 23.10 24.64 -14.33
N THR A 78 21.87 25.07 -14.07
CA THR A 78 20.91 24.27 -13.31
C THR A 78 20.23 23.28 -14.26
N ARG A 79 20.41 21.97 -14.02
CA ARG A 79 19.57 20.96 -14.69
C ARG A 79 18.13 21.11 -14.17
N ILE A 80 17.21 21.31 -15.11
CA ILE A 80 15.78 21.48 -14.84
C ILE A 80 15.04 20.40 -15.59
N ASP A 81 14.28 19.61 -14.87
CA ASP A 81 13.38 18.63 -15.45
C ASP A 81 11.95 19.21 -15.44
N ARG A 82 11.30 19.18 -16.60
CA ARG A 82 9.97 19.77 -16.83
C ARG A 82 8.92 18.67 -16.98
N HIS A 83 7.82 18.82 -16.28
CA HIS A 83 6.69 17.88 -16.30
C HIS A 83 5.38 18.61 -16.52
N GLU A 84 4.61 18.18 -17.52
CA GLU A 84 3.26 18.68 -17.74
C GLU A 84 2.26 17.81 -16.97
N VAL A 85 1.43 18.46 -16.15
CA VAL A 85 0.48 17.83 -15.23
C VAL A 85 -0.89 18.43 -15.48
N GLY A 86 -1.56 17.97 -16.54
CA GLY A 86 -2.81 18.57 -17.00
C GLY A 86 -2.61 20.06 -17.35
N PRO A 87 -3.28 21.00 -16.66
CA PRO A 87 -3.09 22.44 -16.89
C PRO A 87 -1.87 23.04 -16.18
N PHE A 88 -1.13 22.24 -15.40
CA PHE A 88 0.00 22.69 -14.60
C PHE A 88 1.33 22.29 -15.23
N GLU A 89 2.35 23.11 -15.04
CA GLU A 89 3.73 22.79 -15.37
C GLU A 89 4.53 22.69 -14.06
N VAL A 90 5.20 21.57 -13.84
CA VAL A 90 6.07 21.34 -12.69
C VAL A 90 7.51 21.31 -13.17
N LEU A 91 8.32 22.25 -12.69
CA LEU A 91 9.76 22.23 -12.87
C LEU A 91 10.40 21.68 -11.61
N SER A 92 11.30 20.72 -11.79
CA SER A 92 11.97 20.01 -10.72
C SER A 92 13.47 20.22 -10.90
N PHE A 93 14.14 20.78 -9.89
CA PHE A 93 15.58 21.07 -9.95
C PHE A 93 16.22 21.05 -8.55
N ARG A 94 17.56 21.03 -8.50
CA ARG A 94 18.31 21.14 -7.24
C ARG A 94 19.01 22.49 -7.16
N LEU A 95 18.81 23.22 -6.07
CA LEU A 95 19.54 24.45 -5.78
C LEU A 95 20.77 24.16 -4.93
N ASN A 96 21.93 24.65 -5.36
CA ASN A 96 23.14 24.62 -4.55
C ASN A 96 23.08 25.74 -3.50
N THR A 97 23.20 25.38 -2.22
CA THR A 97 23.40 26.36 -1.14
C THR A 97 24.86 26.78 -1.07
N ARG A 98 25.13 27.88 -0.34
CA ARG A 98 26.51 28.35 -0.11
C ARG A 98 27.39 27.29 0.57
N ASP A 99 26.78 26.45 1.39
CA ASP A 99 27.46 25.41 2.17
C ASP A 99 27.64 24.10 1.37
N GLY A 100 27.35 24.10 0.07
CA GLY A 100 27.51 22.94 -0.81
C GLY A 100 26.37 21.92 -0.75
N PHE A 101 25.34 22.15 0.09
CA PHE A 101 24.15 21.30 0.11
C PHE A 101 23.29 21.52 -1.14
N LYS A 102 22.64 20.46 -1.61
CA LYS A 102 21.68 20.52 -2.70
C LYS A 102 20.27 20.41 -2.14
N VAL A 103 19.45 21.43 -2.38
CA VAL A 103 18.06 21.53 -1.92
C VAL A 103 17.14 21.16 -3.08
N PRO A 104 16.34 20.06 -2.97
CA PRO A 104 15.28 19.77 -3.93
C PRO A 104 14.26 20.91 -4.01
N CYS A 105 13.96 21.34 -5.23
CA CYS A 105 13.07 22.45 -5.51
C CYS A 105 12.02 22.04 -6.55
N TYR A 106 10.77 22.33 -6.22
CA TYR A 106 9.64 22.20 -7.14
C TYR A 106 9.06 23.58 -7.41
N TRP A 107 8.92 23.91 -8.69
CA TRP A 107 8.21 25.10 -9.13
C TRP A 107 6.95 24.65 -9.85
N ILE A 108 5.79 25.07 -9.36
CA ILE A 108 4.49 24.72 -9.92
C ILE A 108 3.92 25.97 -10.57
N GLU A 109 3.82 25.94 -11.90
CA GLU A 109 3.25 27.00 -12.71
C GLU A 109 1.86 26.59 -13.21
N SER A 110 0.92 27.53 -13.17
CA SER A 110 -0.37 27.42 -13.86
C SER A 110 -0.52 28.57 -14.86
N LYS A 111 -0.99 28.25 -16.07
CA LYS A 111 -1.36 29.25 -17.08
C LYS A 111 -2.69 29.94 -16.76
N ASP A 112 -3.51 29.31 -15.92
CA ASP A 112 -4.81 29.81 -15.46
C ASP A 112 -4.72 30.29 -14.00
N ASP A 113 -5.31 31.46 -13.72
CA ASP A 113 -5.40 32.05 -12.37
C ASP A 113 -6.77 31.78 -11.69
N SER A 114 -7.60 30.91 -12.29
CA SER A 114 -8.90 30.53 -11.74
C SER A 114 -8.78 29.89 -10.35
N ARG A 115 -9.88 29.93 -9.60
CA ARG A 115 -9.97 29.27 -8.28
C ARG A 115 -9.70 27.76 -8.37
N ALA A 116 -10.12 27.12 -9.46
CA ALA A 116 -9.87 25.71 -9.71
C ALA A 116 -8.38 25.43 -9.91
N ALA A 117 -7.71 26.25 -10.73
CA ALA A 117 -6.27 26.15 -10.94
C ALA A 117 -5.48 26.36 -9.63
N LYS A 118 -5.82 27.38 -8.84
CA LYS A 118 -5.23 27.62 -7.50
C LYS A 118 -5.40 26.42 -6.56
N ASN A 119 -6.57 25.79 -6.56
CA ASN A 119 -6.82 24.59 -5.76
C ASN A 119 -5.98 23.40 -6.25
N GLY A 120 -5.85 23.21 -7.57
CA GLY A 120 -5.03 22.16 -8.17
C GLY A 120 -3.55 22.33 -7.86
N VAL A 121 -3.00 23.54 -8.01
CA VAL A 121 -1.62 23.88 -7.61
C VAL A 121 -1.38 23.57 -6.14
N ARG A 122 -2.31 23.98 -5.25
CA ARG A 122 -2.22 23.68 -3.82
C ARG A 122 -2.24 22.18 -3.53
N ALA A 123 -3.12 21.43 -4.19
CA ALA A 123 -3.21 19.98 -4.03
C ALA A 123 -1.93 19.28 -4.52
N LEU A 124 -1.41 19.70 -5.67
CA LEU A 124 -0.16 19.18 -6.24
C LEU A 124 1.03 19.45 -5.31
N ARG A 125 1.13 20.67 -4.76
CA ARG A 125 2.12 20.99 -3.71
C ARG A 125 2.01 20.05 -2.52
N VAL A 126 0.80 19.81 -2.01
CA VAL A 126 0.57 18.90 -0.87
C VAL A 126 1.05 17.48 -1.21
N HIS A 127 0.78 16.98 -2.42
CA HIS A 127 1.25 15.66 -2.84
C HIS A 127 2.78 15.58 -2.95
N LEU A 128 3.43 16.59 -3.54
CA LEU A 128 4.89 16.66 -3.64
C LEU A 128 5.56 16.68 -2.26
N LEU A 129 5.04 17.52 -1.34
CA LEU A 129 5.54 17.57 0.03
C LEU A 129 5.31 16.26 0.78
N ARG A 130 4.16 15.60 0.57
CA ARG A 130 3.87 14.29 1.17
C ARG A 130 4.84 13.22 0.67
N LEU A 131 5.13 13.19 -0.64
CA LEU A 131 6.10 12.25 -1.22
C LEU A 131 7.51 12.49 -0.69
N HIS A 132 7.92 13.75 -0.56
CA HIS A 132 9.20 14.10 0.07
C HIS A 132 9.27 13.60 1.51
N SER A 133 8.24 13.88 2.32
CA SER A 133 8.18 13.39 3.71
C SER A 133 8.21 11.86 3.80
N ILE A 134 7.54 11.16 2.87
CA ILE A 134 7.61 9.70 2.78
C ILE A 134 9.04 9.25 2.49
N GLY A 135 9.74 9.88 1.53
CA GLY A 135 11.13 9.59 1.22
C GLY A 135 12.05 9.76 2.43
N GLU A 136 11.95 10.89 3.14
CA GLU A 136 12.72 11.14 4.38
C GLU A 136 12.41 10.11 5.47
N PHE A 137 11.13 9.79 5.67
CA PHE A 137 10.71 8.78 6.64
C PHE A 137 11.31 7.41 6.32
N MET A 138 11.25 6.97 5.05
CA MET A 138 11.84 5.69 4.64
C MET A 138 13.36 5.67 4.84
N ARG A 139 14.07 6.77 4.50
CA ARG A 139 15.53 6.85 4.75
C ARG A 139 15.86 6.72 6.23
N SER A 140 15.09 7.40 7.08
CA SER A 140 15.22 7.27 8.54
C SER A 140 14.96 5.85 9.01
N LEU A 141 13.88 5.20 8.53
CA LEU A 141 13.61 3.81 8.89
C LEU A 141 14.76 2.88 8.48
N ILE A 142 15.22 2.98 7.24
CA ILE A 142 16.33 2.17 6.73
C ILE A 142 17.61 2.39 7.56
N SER A 143 17.94 3.64 7.95
CA SER A 143 19.12 3.88 8.78
C SER A 143 19.01 3.23 10.17
N HIS A 144 17.80 3.10 10.71
CA HIS A 144 17.59 2.39 11.97
C HIS A 144 17.64 0.86 11.77
N VAL A 145 17.15 0.35 10.64
CA VAL A 145 17.25 -1.09 10.30
C VAL A 145 18.70 -1.50 10.10
N GLU A 146 19.46 -0.72 9.34
CA GLU A 146 20.85 -1.03 8.97
C GLU A 146 21.84 -0.81 10.13
N SER A 147 21.40 -0.21 11.24
CA SER A 147 22.23 -0.01 12.43
C SER A 147 22.51 -1.36 13.12
N PRO A 148 23.76 -1.85 13.12
CA PRO A 148 24.10 -3.20 13.61
C PRO A 148 23.87 -3.41 15.12
N ASN A 149 23.61 -2.34 15.87
CA ASN A 149 23.43 -2.37 17.32
C ASN A 149 21.96 -2.38 17.76
N ASP A 150 21.01 -2.14 16.85
CA ASP A 150 19.59 -2.00 17.19
C ASP A 150 18.78 -3.18 16.64
N ASN A 151 18.77 -4.30 17.38
CA ASN A 151 17.91 -5.48 17.15
C ASN A 151 16.39 -5.20 17.32
N TYR A 152 15.97 -3.94 17.26
CA TYR A 152 14.61 -3.48 17.52
C TYR A 152 13.59 -4.00 16.51
N LEU A 153 14.01 -4.34 15.29
CA LEU A 153 13.08 -4.73 14.23
C LEU A 153 12.89 -6.24 14.08
N VAL A 154 13.84 -7.05 14.57
CA VAL A 154 13.84 -8.49 14.30
C VAL A 154 13.31 -9.29 15.48
N SER A 155 13.42 -8.81 16.72
CA SER A 155 13.50 -9.73 17.85
C SER A 155 12.18 -10.28 18.43
N LYS A 156 11.04 -9.55 18.52
CA LYS A 156 9.75 -10.12 19.02
C LYS A 156 8.48 -9.42 18.47
N PRO A 157 7.32 -10.11 18.37
CA PRO A 157 6.01 -9.48 18.08
C PRO A 157 5.53 -8.55 19.23
N GLY A 158 4.85 -7.43 18.92
CA GLY A 158 4.26 -6.50 19.91
C GLY A 158 3.79 -5.15 19.33
N ASP A 159 3.05 -4.37 20.12
CA ASP A 159 2.36 -3.10 19.73
C ASP A 159 3.23 -2.05 19.00
N PRO A 160 4.51 -1.81 19.34
CA PRO A 160 5.36 -0.88 18.58
C PRO A 160 5.71 -1.37 17.17
N TYR A 161 5.84 -2.69 17.02
CA TYR A 161 6.19 -3.32 15.74
C TYR A 161 4.99 -3.30 14.78
N ASP A 162 3.78 -3.56 15.29
CA ASP A 162 2.55 -3.52 14.49
C ASP A 162 2.28 -2.10 13.94
N LYS A 163 2.58 -1.06 14.74
CA LYS A 163 2.49 0.35 14.31
C LYS A 163 3.49 0.68 13.21
N LEU A 164 4.72 0.19 13.33
CA LEU A 164 5.73 0.36 12.28
C LEU A 164 5.33 -0.38 11.00
N GLN A 165 4.87 -1.63 11.12
CA GLN A 165 4.40 -2.44 10.00
C GLN A 165 3.20 -1.78 9.29
N LEU A 166 2.27 -1.20 10.04
CA LEU A 166 1.17 -0.41 9.49
C LEU A 166 1.67 0.83 8.74
N ALA A 167 2.69 1.52 9.28
CA ALA A 167 3.29 2.67 8.62
C ALA A 167 3.98 2.28 7.31
N ILE A 168 4.75 1.20 7.30
CA ILE A 168 5.38 0.62 6.10
C ILE A 168 4.32 0.29 5.05
N THR A 169 3.29 -0.45 5.45
CA THR A 169 2.19 -0.85 4.57
C THR A 169 1.46 0.36 3.98
N THR A 170 1.20 1.38 4.80
CA THR A 170 0.57 2.62 4.36
C THR A 170 1.43 3.38 3.37
N VAL A 171 2.75 3.46 3.61
CA VAL A 171 3.70 4.08 2.69
C VAL A 171 3.72 3.34 1.35
N SER A 172 3.88 2.02 1.36
CA SER A 172 3.89 1.22 0.12
C SER A 172 2.59 1.39 -0.67
N LYS A 173 1.42 1.39 0.00
CA LYS A 173 0.13 1.66 -0.66
C LYS A 173 0.11 3.01 -1.37
N VAL A 174 0.62 4.07 -0.72
CA VAL A 174 0.67 5.41 -1.32
C VAL A 174 1.61 5.45 -2.53
N LEU A 175 2.79 4.81 -2.44
CA LEU A 175 3.74 4.75 -3.54
C LEU A 175 3.17 3.95 -4.72
N GLN A 176 2.58 2.79 -4.48
CA GLN A 176 1.96 1.95 -5.49
C GLN A 176 0.81 2.69 -6.19
N ASN A 177 -0.06 3.36 -5.43
CA ASN A 177 -1.15 4.17 -6.00
C ASN A 177 -0.62 5.36 -6.82
N GLY A 178 0.49 5.98 -6.40
CA GLY A 178 1.16 7.04 -7.14
C GLY A 178 1.77 6.55 -8.46
N ARG A 179 2.20 5.30 -8.55
CA ARG A 179 2.71 4.72 -9.81
C ARG A 179 1.60 4.41 -10.82
N VAL A 180 0.33 4.43 -10.43
CA VAL A 180 -0.78 4.10 -11.34
C VAL A 180 -0.99 5.28 -12.30
N PRO A 181 -0.74 5.10 -13.62
CA PRO A 181 -1.07 6.10 -14.62
C PRO A 181 -2.59 6.20 -14.69
N SER A 182 -3.15 7.28 -14.16
CA SER A 182 -4.58 7.56 -14.30
C SER A 182 -4.83 8.28 -15.61
N VAL A 183 -5.73 7.74 -16.43
CA VAL A 183 -6.11 8.30 -17.73
C VAL A 183 -6.96 9.56 -17.51
N GLY A 184 -6.41 10.72 -17.89
CA GLY A 184 -7.16 11.91 -18.31
C GLY A 184 -7.98 12.71 -17.28
N SER A 185 -8.05 12.32 -16.02
CA SER A 185 -8.82 13.07 -15.00
C SER A 185 -7.94 14.10 -14.27
N ILE A 186 -8.44 15.32 -14.05
CA ILE A 186 -7.83 16.35 -13.18
C ILE A 186 -7.57 15.83 -11.76
N ASN A 187 -8.22 14.72 -11.35
CA ASN A 187 -7.98 14.06 -10.07
C ASN A 187 -6.65 13.26 -10.02
N SER A 188 -5.89 13.22 -11.11
CA SER A 188 -4.60 12.52 -11.28
C SER A 188 -3.37 13.27 -10.76
N LEU A 189 -3.53 14.12 -9.74
CA LEU A 189 -2.41 14.94 -9.25
C LEU A 189 -1.33 14.10 -8.55
N LEU A 190 -1.70 12.98 -7.91
CA LEU A 190 -0.75 12.13 -7.20
C LEU A 190 0.24 11.41 -8.14
N PRO A 191 -0.18 10.75 -9.24
CA PRO A 191 0.77 10.16 -10.18
C PRO A 191 1.72 11.15 -10.83
N SER A 192 1.20 12.34 -11.11
CA SER A 192 1.98 13.42 -11.68
C SER A 192 3.02 13.98 -10.69
N ALA A 193 2.63 14.13 -9.42
CA ALA A 193 3.57 14.45 -8.34
C ALA A 193 4.64 13.36 -8.19
N PHE A 194 4.27 12.10 -8.32
CA PHE A 194 5.18 10.96 -8.24
C PHE A 194 6.24 10.99 -9.34
N GLN A 195 5.82 11.23 -10.59
CA GLN A 195 6.73 11.35 -11.73
C GLN A 195 7.73 12.50 -11.54
N ALA A 196 7.25 13.69 -11.16
CA ALA A 196 8.11 14.85 -10.91
C ALA A 196 9.09 14.61 -9.75
N HIS A 197 8.65 13.91 -8.69
CA HIS A 197 9.51 13.57 -7.56
C HIS A 197 10.57 12.53 -7.92
N ASN A 198 10.21 11.47 -8.64
CA ASN A 198 11.13 10.39 -9.02
C ASN A 198 12.28 10.84 -9.91
N VAL A 199 12.03 11.81 -10.79
CA VAL A 199 13.07 12.37 -11.67
C VAL A 199 14.12 13.12 -10.86
N LEU A 200 13.71 13.89 -9.84
CA LEU A 200 14.67 14.51 -8.93
C LEU A 200 15.46 13.50 -8.14
N GLU A 201 14.79 12.49 -7.61
CA GLU A 201 15.41 11.50 -6.74
C GLU A 201 16.08 10.36 -7.49
N ASP A 202 16.22 10.40 -8.82
CA ASP A 202 16.87 9.36 -9.63
C ASP A 202 16.32 7.95 -9.32
N ASN A 203 14.99 7.83 -9.20
CA ASN A 203 14.28 6.60 -8.78
C ASN A 203 14.66 6.05 -7.39
N LYS A 204 15.27 6.86 -6.51
CA LYS A 204 15.60 6.43 -5.14
C LYS A 204 14.38 5.98 -4.35
N LEU A 205 13.17 6.49 -4.61
CA LEU A 205 11.98 6.01 -3.90
C LEU A 205 11.72 4.52 -4.14
N ASP A 206 11.97 4.02 -5.36
CA ASP A 206 11.78 2.60 -5.68
C ASP A 206 12.84 1.74 -4.96
N VAL A 207 14.09 2.22 -4.94
CA VAL A 207 15.18 1.57 -4.22
C VAL A 207 14.93 1.56 -2.71
N LEU A 208 14.45 2.68 -2.15
CA LEU A 208 14.11 2.81 -0.73
C LEU A 208 12.95 1.89 -0.37
N GLU A 209 11.90 1.83 -1.19
CA GLU A 209 10.80 0.89 -0.98
C GLU A 209 11.32 -0.56 -1.01
N GLN A 210 12.11 -0.95 -2.01
CA GLN A 210 12.66 -2.31 -2.09
C GLN A 210 13.52 -2.67 -0.88
N ARG A 211 14.41 -1.75 -0.44
CA ARG A 211 15.23 -1.96 0.76
C ARG A 211 14.38 -2.13 2.01
N LEU A 212 13.36 -1.28 2.14
CA LEU A 212 12.46 -1.31 3.28
C LEU A 212 11.58 -2.56 3.29
N LEU A 213 11.17 -3.06 2.10
CA LEU A 213 10.50 -4.35 1.96
C LEU A 213 11.42 -5.53 2.29
N SER A 214 12.70 -5.49 1.87
CA SER A 214 13.67 -6.53 2.20
C SER A 214 14.02 -6.58 3.70
N ALA A 215 13.86 -5.45 4.39
CA ALA A 215 13.99 -5.34 5.83
C ALA A 215 12.73 -5.79 6.60
N ALA A 216 11.59 -5.92 5.91
CA ALA A 216 10.34 -6.33 6.53
C ALA A 216 10.27 -7.85 6.71
N ARG A 217 9.44 -8.32 7.66
CA ARG A 217 9.21 -9.76 7.86
C ARG A 217 8.59 -10.42 6.61
N PRO A 218 8.85 -11.72 6.38
CA PRO A 218 8.28 -12.44 5.24
C PRO A 218 6.75 -12.39 5.15
N SER A 219 6.02 -12.40 6.28
CA SER A 219 4.56 -12.29 6.29
C SER A 219 4.07 -10.95 5.73
N VAL A 220 4.74 -9.85 6.09
CA VAL A 220 4.47 -8.49 5.59
C VAL A 220 4.72 -8.44 4.08
N GLN A 221 5.82 -9.04 3.65
CA GLN A 221 6.19 -9.11 2.25
C GLN A 221 5.12 -9.86 1.44
N ASN A 222 4.62 -10.98 1.96
CA ASN A 222 3.55 -11.76 1.35
C ASN A 222 2.24 -10.97 1.27
N ASP A 223 1.86 -10.26 2.34
CA ASP A 223 0.68 -9.40 2.36
C ASP A 223 0.81 -8.27 1.31
N LEU A 224 1.98 -7.63 1.22
CA LEU A 224 2.25 -6.57 0.25
C LEU A 224 2.27 -7.06 -1.20
N GLU A 225 2.80 -8.25 -1.47
CA GLU A 225 2.71 -8.86 -2.79
C GLU A 225 1.27 -9.25 -3.13
N SER A 226 0.48 -9.75 -2.17
CA SER A 226 -0.95 -10.03 -2.39
C SER A 226 -1.73 -8.76 -2.76
N MET A 227 -1.45 -7.64 -2.07
CA MET A 227 -2.06 -6.33 -2.37
C MET A 227 -1.66 -5.82 -3.74
N LYS A 228 -0.40 -6.01 -4.15
CA LYS A 228 0.07 -5.63 -5.48
C LYS A 228 -0.67 -6.41 -6.57
N VAL A 229 -0.92 -7.71 -6.36
CA VAL A 229 -1.74 -8.52 -7.26
C VAL A 229 -3.19 -8.01 -7.30
N GLU A 230 -3.77 -7.66 -6.16
CA GLU A 230 -5.12 -7.09 -6.08
C GLU A 230 -5.23 -5.76 -6.85
N ILE A 231 -4.28 -4.84 -6.68
CA ILE A 231 -4.23 -3.56 -7.39
C ILE A 231 -4.10 -3.78 -8.90
N LEU A 232 -3.26 -4.72 -9.33
CA LEU A 232 -3.12 -5.09 -10.74
C LEU A 232 -4.42 -5.68 -11.31
N ASN A 233 -5.11 -6.53 -10.55
CA ASN A 233 -6.39 -7.10 -10.94
C ASN A 233 -7.49 -6.04 -11.04
N ARG A 234 -7.60 -5.15 -10.05
CA ARG A 234 -8.53 -4.02 -10.10
C ARG A 234 -8.25 -3.16 -11.33
N ARG A 235 -6.98 -2.88 -11.64
CA ARG A 235 -6.60 -2.11 -12.83
C ARG A 235 -6.97 -2.83 -14.13
N ARG A 236 -6.78 -4.14 -14.20
CA ARG A 236 -7.21 -4.93 -15.36
C ARG A 236 -8.71 -4.80 -15.58
N VAL A 237 -9.50 -4.85 -14.50
CA VAL A 237 -10.95 -4.62 -14.55
C VAL A 237 -11.28 -3.20 -14.98
N GLU A 238 -10.64 -2.17 -14.42
CA GLU A 238 -10.87 -0.77 -14.81
C GLU A 238 -10.50 -0.50 -16.27
N LEU A 239 -9.40 -1.07 -16.77
CA LEU A 239 -9.01 -0.98 -18.17
C LEU A 239 -10.01 -1.68 -19.10
N MET A 240 -10.53 -2.83 -18.67
CA MET A 240 -11.61 -3.51 -19.39
C MET A 240 -12.85 -2.61 -19.44
N LEU A 241 -13.32 -2.13 -18.29
CA LEU A 241 -14.48 -1.24 -18.20
C LEU A 241 -14.30 0.08 -18.98
N GLY A 242 -13.08 0.63 -18.98
CA GLY A 242 -12.74 1.84 -19.72
C GLY A 242 -12.82 1.66 -21.24
N ARG A 243 -12.56 0.46 -21.77
CA ARG A 243 -12.76 0.14 -23.19
C ARG A 243 -14.23 0.08 -23.60
N TYR A 244 -15.13 -0.14 -22.63
CA TYR A 244 -16.58 -0.22 -22.85
C TYR A 244 -17.32 1.08 -22.49
N ARG A 245 -16.62 2.12 -22.02
CA ARG A 245 -17.19 3.46 -21.89
C ARG A 245 -17.15 4.20 -23.22
N ASP A 246 -18.26 4.79 -23.60
CA ASP A 246 -18.33 5.65 -24.77
C ASP A 246 -17.81 7.08 -24.47
N ARG A 247 -17.87 7.97 -25.46
CA ARG A 247 -17.46 9.38 -25.32
C ARG A 247 -18.33 10.18 -24.35
N SER A 248 -19.51 9.68 -23.96
CA SER A 248 -20.39 10.30 -22.97
C SER A 248 -20.12 9.82 -21.54
N GLY A 249 -19.20 8.87 -21.36
CA GLY A 249 -18.89 8.27 -20.06
C GLY A 249 -19.91 7.22 -19.62
N VAL A 250 -20.90 6.94 -20.46
CA VAL A 250 -21.89 5.88 -20.27
C VAL A 250 -21.27 4.58 -20.74
N LEU A 251 -21.42 3.52 -19.94
CA LEU A 251 -21.06 2.16 -20.33
C LEU A 251 -22.06 1.73 -21.41
N ASN A 252 -21.67 1.86 -22.68
CA ASN A 252 -22.47 1.33 -23.78
C ASN A 252 -22.28 -0.18 -23.80
N TYR A 253 -23.24 -0.88 -23.19
CA TYR A 253 -23.49 -2.27 -23.49
C TYR A 253 -23.90 -2.36 -24.97
N VAL A 254 -22.93 -2.57 -25.85
CA VAL A 254 -23.21 -2.95 -27.24
C VAL A 254 -23.55 -4.44 -27.22
N GLU A 255 -24.83 -4.70 -27.49
CA GLU A 255 -25.45 -6.00 -27.69
C GLU A 255 -24.55 -6.89 -28.57
N GLY A 256 -24.15 -8.05 -28.04
CA GLY A 256 -23.27 -8.99 -28.72
C GLY A 256 -22.18 -9.62 -27.85
N VAL A 257 -22.01 -9.17 -26.61
CA VAL A 257 -21.40 -10.00 -25.56
C VAL A 257 -22.38 -10.09 -24.42
N THR A 258 -23.08 -11.21 -24.34
CA THR A 258 -23.85 -11.61 -23.17
C THR A 258 -22.86 -11.79 -22.02
N VAL A 259 -22.53 -10.69 -21.33
CA VAL A 259 -21.82 -10.76 -20.04
C VAL A 259 -22.86 -11.24 -19.04
N ASN A 260 -23.05 -12.55 -19.04
CA ASN A 260 -23.77 -13.27 -18.02
C ASN A 260 -23.03 -13.03 -16.69
N ASN A 261 -23.55 -12.08 -15.92
CA ASN A 261 -22.92 -11.56 -14.71
C ASN A 261 -23.20 -12.48 -13.52
N TYR A 262 -22.84 -13.75 -13.66
CA TYR A 262 -23.01 -14.72 -12.59
C TYR A 262 -21.65 -14.99 -11.95
N ASP A 263 -21.52 -14.65 -10.67
CA ASP A 263 -20.36 -14.99 -9.86
C ASP A 263 -20.56 -16.40 -9.29
N PHE A 264 -19.82 -17.37 -9.82
CA PHE A 264 -19.89 -18.78 -9.40
C PHE A 264 -18.79 -19.18 -8.42
N ARG A 265 -18.05 -18.21 -7.84
CA ARG A 265 -16.96 -18.53 -6.92
C ARG A 265 -17.52 -19.22 -5.66
N GLY A 266 -17.26 -20.53 -5.56
CA GLY A 266 -17.67 -21.36 -4.43
C GLY A 266 -19.05 -22.02 -4.57
N ALA A 267 -19.72 -21.94 -5.71
CA ALA A 267 -21.01 -22.56 -5.93
C ALA A 267 -20.96 -23.69 -6.96
N ASN A 268 -21.60 -24.82 -6.68
CA ASN A 268 -21.90 -25.80 -7.70
C ASN A 268 -23.18 -25.32 -8.43
N VAL A 269 -23.15 -25.16 -9.74
CA VAL A 269 -24.31 -24.67 -10.51
C VAL A 269 -24.65 -25.61 -11.66
N GLY A 270 -25.86 -26.17 -11.66
CA GLY A 270 -26.32 -27.15 -12.66
C GLY A 270 -26.76 -26.54 -13.98
N ALA A 271 -27.23 -25.29 -13.98
CA ALA A 271 -27.54 -24.50 -15.17
C ALA A 271 -27.51 -23.01 -14.81
N ALA A 272 -26.85 -22.18 -15.62
CA ALA A 272 -26.84 -20.74 -15.43
C ALA A 272 -26.79 -19.99 -16.76
N GLY A 273 -27.61 -18.94 -16.86
CA GLY A 273 -27.88 -18.21 -18.09
C GLY A 273 -29.37 -17.90 -18.23
N ASP A 274 -29.70 -16.86 -18.99
CA ASP A 274 -31.08 -16.58 -19.37
C ASP A 274 -31.62 -17.78 -20.19
N HIS A 275 -32.71 -18.39 -19.72
CA HIS A 275 -33.32 -19.63 -20.25
C HIS A 275 -32.55 -20.94 -19.97
N ALA A 276 -31.56 -20.92 -19.08
CA ALA A 276 -30.87 -22.16 -18.70
C ALA A 276 -31.77 -23.02 -17.79
N SER A 277 -31.94 -24.30 -18.14
CA SER A 277 -32.64 -25.28 -17.31
C SER A 277 -31.81 -26.56 -17.23
N ALA A 278 -31.82 -27.19 -16.06
CA ALA A 278 -31.25 -28.51 -15.85
C ALA A 278 -32.34 -29.42 -15.27
N THR A 279 -32.57 -30.56 -15.93
CA THR A 279 -33.40 -31.65 -15.41
C THR A 279 -32.51 -32.88 -15.24
N ASN A 280 -32.80 -33.72 -14.23
CA ASN A 280 -31.98 -34.89 -13.85
C ASN A 280 -30.54 -34.55 -13.41
N PHE A 281 -30.32 -33.38 -12.80
CA PHE A 281 -29.02 -33.00 -12.30
C PHE A 281 -28.80 -33.54 -10.88
N SER A 282 -27.89 -34.51 -10.75
CA SER A 282 -27.35 -34.95 -9.46
C SER A 282 -26.03 -34.22 -9.23
N GLN A 283 -26.08 -33.21 -8.38
CA GLN A 283 -24.88 -32.48 -7.97
C GLN A 283 -24.10 -33.34 -6.99
N GLN A 284 -23.06 -34.01 -7.46
CA GLN A 284 -22.03 -34.52 -6.56
C GLN A 284 -21.32 -33.29 -6.00
N GLY A 285 -21.66 -32.91 -4.76
CA GLY A 285 -20.89 -31.93 -4.00
C GLY A 285 -19.41 -32.31 -4.06
N GLY A 286 -18.51 -31.31 -4.01
CA GLY A 286 -17.08 -31.59 -3.89
C GLY A 286 -16.84 -32.64 -2.79
N PRO A 287 -15.82 -33.49 -2.91
CA PRO A 287 -15.57 -34.61 -2.01
C PRO A 287 -15.77 -34.19 -0.55
N SER A 288 -16.87 -34.65 0.05
CA SER A 288 -17.18 -34.37 1.43
C SER A 288 -16.71 -35.55 2.28
N LEU A 289 -16.14 -35.22 3.43
CA LEU A 289 -15.66 -36.18 4.42
C LEU A 289 -16.70 -36.28 5.53
N ARG A 290 -17.16 -37.50 5.85
CA ARG A 290 -17.98 -37.72 7.04
C ARG A 290 -17.08 -37.91 8.26
N LEU A 291 -17.04 -36.90 9.12
CA LEU A 291 -16.37 -36.92 10.41
C LEU A 291 -17.46 -36.99 11.49
N GLY A 292 -17.77 -38.21 11.93
CA GLY A 292 -18.81 -38.48 12.91
C GLY A 292 -20.19 -38.31 12.28
N GLN A 293 -20.99 -37.41 12.84
CA GLN A 293 -22.28 -36.99 12.29
C GLN A 293 -22.15 -35.77 11.36
N GLU A 294 -20.97 -35.15 11.30
CA GLU A 294 -20.72 -33.95 10.50
C GLU A 294 -20.18 -34.30 9.12
N GLU A 295 -20.59 -33.50 8.14
CA GLU A 295 -20.10 -33.56 6.77
C GLU A 295 -19.24 -32.32 6.53
N ILE A 296 -17.97 -32.55 6.20
CA ILE A 296 -16.95 -31.51 6.11
C ILE A 296 -16.38 -31.46 4.68
N ASP A 297 -16.21 -30.26 4.13
CA ASP A 297 -15.55 -30.05 2.84
C ASP A 297 -14.07 -30.46 2.91
N SER A 298 -13.68 -31.49 2.17
CA SER A 298 -12.31 -32.02 2.20
C SER A 298 -11.27 -31.03 1.67
N TYR A 299 -11.59 -30.21 0.67
CA TYR A 299 -10.63 -29.28 0.10
C TYR A 299 -10.34 -28.14 1.06
N GLN A 300 -11.39 -27.60 1.67
CA GLN A 300 -11.24 -26.54 2.67
C GLN A 300 -10.55 -27.06 3.93
N LEU A 301 -10.82 -28.32 4.34
CA LEU A 301 -10.11 -28.95 5.42
C LEU A 301 -8.59 -29.06 5.14
N VAL A 302 -8.19 -29.48 3.93
CA VAL A 302 -6.77 -29.54 3.54
C VAL A 302 -6.11 -28.15 3.60
N ALA A 303 -6.80 -27.11 3.13
CA ALA A 303 -6.29 -25.75 3.17
C ALA A 303 -6.10 -25.25 4.62
N ASP A 304 -7.08 -25.51 5.49
CA ASP A 304 -7.04 -25.14 6.91
C ASP A 304 -5.93 -25.90 7.66
N LEU A 305 -5.79 -27.22 7.43
CA LEU A 305 -4.75 -28.05 8.04
C LEU A 305 -3.35 -27.59 7.66
N ARG A 306 -3.14 -27.23 6.38
CA ARG A 306 -1.86 -26.68 5.91
C ARG A 306 -1.53 -25.37 6.61
N ARG A 307 -2.50 -24.45 6.72
CA ARG A 307 -2.31 -23.17 7.42
C ARG A 307 -1.95 -23.38 8.90
N LEU A 308 -2.62 -24.32 9.55
CA LEU A 308 -2.36 -24.66 10.94
C LEU A 308 -0.95 -25.24 11.12
N ARG A 309 -0.51 -26.12 10.21
CA ARG A 309 0.85 -26.66 10.20
C ARG A 309 1.90 -25.55 10.04
N ASP A 310 1.70 -24.62 9.11
CA ASP A 310 2.65 -23.54 8.85
C ASP A 310 2.80 -22.63 10.08
N VAL A 311 1.73 -22.40 10.85
CA VAL A 311 1.79 -21.64 12.12
C VAL A 311 2.60 -22.40 13.17
N ILE A 312 2.39 -23.70 13.30
CA ILE A 312 3.02 -24.54 14.33
C ILE A 312 4.49 -24.79 14.03
N GLN A 313 4.88 -24.93 12.75
CA GLN A 313 6.28 -25.04 12.35
C GLN A 313 7.12 -23.82 12.75
N ASN A 314 6.49 -22.66 12.93
CA ASN A 314 7.13 -21.43 13.36
C ASN A 314 7.09 -21.22 14.88
N ALA A 315 6.48 -22.14 15.64
CA ALA A 315 6.48 -22.11 17.10
C ALA A 315 7.73 -22.81 17.68
N GLU A 316 8.00 -22.57 18.96
CA GLU A 316 9.13 -23.19 19.66
C GLU A 316 8.95 -24.71 19.73
N VAL A 317 10.00 -25.48 19.40
CA VAL A 317 9.91 -26.94 19.24
C VAL A 317 9.86 -27.60 20.62
N ASP A 318 8.69 -28.13 20.99
CA ASP A 318 8.52 -29.08 22.07
C ASP A 318 8.00 -30.45 21.55
N GLU A 319 7.93 -31.43 22.44
CA GLU A 319 7.49 -32.79 22.10
C GLU A 319 6.04 -32.82 21.58
N ASP A 320 5.16 -32.00 22.17
CA ASP A 320 3.76 -31.85 21.77
C ASP A 320 3.63 -31.25 20.35
N THR A 321 4.49 -30.30 20.00
CA THR A 321 4.57 -29.67 18.68
C THR A 321 4.98 -30.69 17.62
N SER A 322 5.96 -31.56 17.92
CA SER A 322 6.39 -32.60 16.98
C SER A 322 5.27 -33.61 16.69
N ILE A 323 4.58 -34.07 17.73
CA ILE A 323 3.44 -35.01 17.60
C ILE A 323 2.31 -34.37 16.78
N ALA A 324 2.03 -33.09 17.02
CA ALA A 324 0.98 -32.38 16.30
C ALA A 324 1.31 -32.16 14.82
N LEU A 325 2.57 -31.87 14.48
CA LEU A 325 2.99 -31.72 13.09
C LEU A 325 2.87 -33.04 12.30
N GLU A 326 3.22 -34.16 12.92
CA GLU A 326 3.06 -35.48 12.31
C GLU A 326 1.58 -35.81 12.07
N ALA A 327 0.75 -35.61 13.10
CA ALA A 327 -0.70 -35.83 13.02
C ALA A 327 -1.38 -34.92 11.99
N LEU A 328 -0.95 -33.67 11.85
CA LEU A 328 -1.46 -32.74 10.83
C LEU A 328 -1.10 -33.18 9.42
N ASN A 329 0.12 -33.67 9.19
CA ASN A 329 0.51 -34.21 7.89
C ASN A 329 -0.30 -35.46 7.52
N GLU A 330 -0.45 -36.40 8.47
CA GLU A 330 -1.27 -37.61 8.27
C GLU A 330 -2.73 -37.25 7.97
N ALA A 331 -3.30 -36.28 8.69
CA ALA A 331 -4.65 -35.79 8.45
C ALA A 331 -4.80 -35.09 7.09
N GLU A 332 -3.81 -34.30 6.67
CA GLU A 332 -3.83 -33.63 5.36
C GLU A 332 -3.81 -34.64 4.21
N GLU A 333 -2.97 -35.69 4.29
CA GLU A 333 -2.91 -36.77 3.31
C GLU A 333 -4.21 -37.59 3.28
N ALA A 334 -4.75 -37.95 4.44
CA ALA A 334 -6.01 -38.67 4.55
C ALA A 334 -7.19 -37.86 4.01
N ALA A 335 -7.22 -36.55 4.25
CA ALA A 335 -8.27 -35.66 3.75
C ALA A 335 -8.24 -35.58 2.22
N ARG A 336 -7.04 -35.47 1.61
CA ARG A 336 -6.89 -35.51 0.14
C ARG A 336 -7.32 -36.85 -0.47
N ALA A 337 -7.15 -37.94 0.27
CA ALA A 337 -7.56 -39.28 -0.14
C ALA A 337 -9.06 -39.56 0.06
N GLY A 338 -9.82 -38.65 0.69
CA GLY A 338 -11.23 -38.90 1.03
C GLY A 338 -11.44 -39.86 2.20
N ASP A 339 -10.42 -40.13 3.02
CA ASP A 339 -10.46 -41.11 4.11
C ASP A 339 -10.76 -40.45 5.46
N GLY A 340 -12.05 -40.21 5.73
CA GLY A 340 -12.49 -39.52 6.95
C GLY A 340 -12.18 -40.29 8.25
N ALA A 341 -12.05 -41.61 8.19
CA ALA A 341 -11.67 -42.41 9.35
C ALA A 341 -10.21 -42.17 9.74
N LYS A 342 -9.30 -42.13 8.76
CA LYS A 342 -7.90 -41.78 9.00
C LYS A 342 -7.71 -40.34 9.43
N VAL A 343 -8.43 -39.39 8.83
CA VAL A 343 -8.42 -38.00 9.30
C VAL A 343 -8.75 -37.92 10.79
N ARG A 344 -9.82 -38.61 11.22
CA ARG A 344 -10.23 -38.62 12.63
C ARG A 344 -9.18 -39.24 13.54
N ASN A 345 -8.59 -40.36 13.11
CA ASN A 345 -7.58 -41.06 13.89
C ASN A 345 -6.26 -40.27 14.00
N ALA A 346 -5.90 -39.52 12.96
CA ALA A 346 -4.75 -38.62 13.01
C ALA A 346 -5.01 -37.44 13.95
N LEU A 347 -6.15 -36.74 13.78
CA LEU A 347 -6.49 -35.56 14.57
C LEU A 347 -6.84 -35.87 16.04
N SER A 348 -7.22 -37.10 16.39
CA SER A 348 -7.44 -37.47 17.80
C SER A 348 -6.14 -37.40 18.63
N LYS A 349 -4.97 -37.44 17.99
CA LYS A 349 -3.65 -37.36 18.63
C LYS A 349 -3.26 -35.93 19.05
N THR A 350 -3.90 -34.88 18.51
CA THR A 350 -3.40 -33.50 18.61
C THR A 350 -3.83 -32.72 19.85
N GLY A 351 -4.63 -33.31 20.74
CA GLY A 351 -5.02 -32.73 22.03
C GLY A 351 -5.83 -31.42 21.96
N LYS A 352 -6.22 -30.90 23.14
CA LYS A 352 -7.02 -29.67 23.27
C LYS A 352 -6.25 -28.39 22.93
N TRP A 353 -4.92 -28.41 23.00
CA TRP A 353 -4.09 -27.26 22.68
C TRP A 353 -4.21 -26.92 21.18
N LEU A 354 -4.15 -27.91 20.29
CA LEU A 354 -4.23 -27.67 18.85
C LEU A 354 -5.58 -27.05 18.46
N LEU A 355 -6.67 -27.48 19.10
CA LEU A 355 -7.99 -26.89 18.90
C LEU A 355 -7.98 -25.38 19.19
N LYS A 356 -7.37 -24.94 20.30
CA LYS A 356 -7.26 -23.51 20.63
C LYS A 356 -6.44 -22.75 19.60
N VAL A 357 -5.37 -23.35 19.08
CA VAL A 357 -4.55 -22.73 18.02
C VAL A 357 -5.40 -22.55 16.76
N ALA A 358 -6.13 -23.58 16.33
CA ALA A 358 -7.02 -23.54 15.17
C ALA A 358 -8.13 -22.47 15.31
N GLU A 359 -8.74 -22.34 16.49
CA GLU A 359 -9.72 -21.29 16.80
C GLU A 359 -9.11 -19.89 16.71
N ASN A 360 -7.91 -19.69 17.27
CA ASN A 360 -7.24 -18.39 17.30
C ASN A 360 -6.81 -17.89 15.91
N ILE A 361 -6.42 -18.80 15.00
CA ILE A 361 -6.01 -18.43 13.63
C ILE A 361 -7.17 -18.35 12.64
N GLY A 362 -8.39 -18.72 13.08
CA GLY A 362 -9.60 -18.66 12.27
C GLY A 362 -9.74 -19.79 11.24
N THR A 363 -9.17 -20.97 11.48
CA THR A 363 -9.37 -22.16 10.65
C THR A 363 -10.56 -22.96 11.14
N ALA A 364 -11.78 -22.47 10.86
CA ALA A 364 -13.02 -22.98 11.44
C ALA A 364 -13.29 -24.46 11.07
N ILE A 365 -12.90 -24.90 9.87
CA ILE A 365 -13.15 -26.29 9.43
C ILE A 365 -12.17 -27.25 10.09
N ALA A 366 -10.89 -26.89 10.17
CA ALA A 366 -9.94 -27.69 10.94
C ALA A 366 -10.32 -27.73 12.44
N ALA A 367 -10.78 -26.62 13.02
CA ALA A 367 -11.23 -26.57 14.41
C ALA A 367 -12.41 -27.53 14.65
N ALA A 368 -13.43 -27.53 13.78
CA ALA A 368 -14.54 -28.48 13.85
C ALA A 368 -14.05 -29.93 13.73
N ALA A 369 -13.22 -30.24 12.73
CA ALA A 369 -12.68 -31.58 12.53
C ALA A 369 -11.85 -32.07 13.74
N ILE A 370 -11.00 -31.21 14.33
CA ILE A 370 -10.23 -31.53 15.54
C ILE A 370 -11.19 -31.80 16.69
N LYS A 371 -12.16 -30.91 16.92
CA LYS A 371 -13.15 -31.00 18.00
C LYS A 371 -13.91 -32.34 17.95
N THR A 372 -14.44 -32.72 16.78
CA THR A 372 -15.10 -34.01 16.58
C THR A 372 -14.15 -35.19 16.81
N SER A 373 -12.90 -35.07 16.38
CA SER A 373 -11.91 -36.15 16.48
C SER A 373 -11.45 -36.42 17.92
N ILE A 374 -11.44 -35.40 18.78
CA ILE A 374 -11.13 -35.53 20.21
C ILE A 374 -12.39 -35.76 21.08
N GLY A 375 -13.58 -35.83 20.48
CA GLY A 375 -14.83 -36.14 21.16
C GLY A 375 -15.46 -34.99 21.94
N LEU A 376 -15.33 -33.75 21.46
CA LEU A 376 -15.90 -32.52 22.07
C LEU A 376 -17.07 -31.92 21.30
#